data_AF-A0A7X3NQF6-F1
#
_entry.id   AF-A0A7X3NQF6-F1
#
_cell.length_a   1.000
_cell.length_b   1.000
_cell.length_c   1.000
_cell.angle_alpha   90.00
_cell.angle_beta   90.00
_cell.angle_gamma   90.00
#
_symmetry.space_group_name_H-M   'P 1'
#
loop_
_entity.id
_entity.type
_entity.pdbx_description
1 polymer ?
#
loop_
_entity_poly.entity_id
_entity_poly.type
_entity_poly.pdbx_seq_one_letter_code
_entity_poly.pdbx_strand_id
1 'polypeptide(L)'
;MAWYEDAERKANTTDRITNQVLNAKSVREKLLEVSRYQMTALHWNTTHFEKDFESIYLNAVAGYKKISKEKNVAVHSPKNHLQTLENFKVDDRFNLISFKEATLPSSYKAAHRESLTTHILESLEENTKGVFHISNYLGGQYHLTADEVYWENDQLIVQESKNNSKGTLPSENDIKDGLFKLILFANMEQASIDERANIQFATRLKLTGDLVGCLFLPCETGDIFGFCAENRLSQVHQRRIFLLNQEARENNKLQIWITGRHG
;
A
#
# COMPACT_ATOMS: atom_id res chain seq x y z
N MET A 1 -13.37 0.79 -9.52
CA MET A 1 -13.86 0.19 -8.25
C MET A 1 -14.75 -1.00 -8.56
N ALA A 2 -14.93 -1.97 -7.65
CA ALA A 2 -15.78 -3.15 -7.85
C ALA A 2 -16.35 -3.65 -6.51
N TRP A 3 -17.31 -4.58 -6.55
CA TRP A 3 -17.90 -5.20 -5.36
C TRP A 3 -17.84 -6.72 -5.40
N TYR A 4 -17.90 -7.35 -4.23
CA TYR A 4 -18.02 -8.80 -4.09
C TYR A 4 -19.46 -9.26 -4.31
N GLU A 5 -19.65 -10.33 -5.07
CA GLU A 5 -20.96 -10.92 -5.36
C GLU A 5 -21.19 -12.29 -4.75
N ASP A 6 -20.10 -12.95 -4.34
CA ASP A 6 -20.10 -14.25 -3.66
C ASP A 6 -18.92 -14.36 -2.69
N ALA A 7 -19.03 -15.29 -1.75
CA ALA A 7 -17.97 -15.69 -0.84
C ALA A 7 -18.27 -17.09 -0.26
N GLU A 8 -17.30 -17.65 0.45
CA GLU A 8 -17.49 -18.87 1.24
C GLU A 8 -17.56 -18.54 2.73
N ARG A 9 -18.34 -19.31 3.48
CA ARG A 9 -18.28 -19.25 4.94
C ARG A 9 -16.96 -19.84 5.41
N LYS A 10 -16.23 -19.12 6.26
CA LYS A 10 -15.02 -19.67 6.87
C LYS A 10 -15.41 -20.76 7.87
N ALA A 11 -14.85 -21.95 7.69
CA ALA A 11 -15.07 -23.08 8.59
C ALA A 11 -14.76 -22.69 10.05
N ASN A 12 -15.53 -23.24 10.99
CA ASN A 12 -15.39 -23.01 12.44
C ASN A 12 -15.59 -21.55 12.88
N THR A 13 -16.29 -20.73 12.08
CA THR A 13 -16.68 -19.36 12.47
C THR A 13 -18.15 -19.09 12.15
N THR A 14 -18.75 -18.15 12.87
CA THR A 14 -20.17 -17.75 12.71
C THR A 14 -20.33 -16.43 11.97
N ASP A 15 -19.24 -15.67 11.85
CA ASP A 15 -19.22 -14.25 11.49
C ASP A 15 -18.16 -13.92 10.42
N ARG A 16 -17.48 -14.93 9.86
CA ARG A 16 -16.42 -14.72 8.87
C ARG A 16 -16.70 -15.40 7.54
N ILE A 17 -16.34 -14.68 6.49
CA ILE A 17 -16.30 -15.14 5.12
C ILE A 17 -14.85 -15.24 4.62
N THR A 18 -14.63 -16.05 3.60
CA THR A 18 -13.36 -16.23 2.89
C THR A 18 -13.64 -16.44 1.40
N ASN A 19 -12.60 -16.55 0.57
CA ASN A 19 -12.73 -16.80 -0.87
C ASN A 19 -13.75 -15.87 -1.56
N GLN A 20 -13.65 -14.57 -1.25
CA GLN A 20 -14.58 -13.57 -1.78
C GLN A 20 -14.34 -13.38 -3.29
N VAL A 21 -15.42 -13.38 -4.06
CA VAL A 21 -15.39 -13.30 -5.53
C VAL A 21 -15.97 -11.96 -5.97
N LEU A 22 -15.15 -11.18 -6.68
CA LEU A 22 -15.58 -9.92 -7.27
C LEU A 22 -16.56 -10.17 -8.42
N ASN A 23 -17.48 -9.23 -8.63
CA ASN A 23 -18.33 -9.24 -9.81
C ASN A 23 -17.48 -9.17 -11.10
N ALA A 24 -17.29 -10.31 -11.74
CA ALA A 24 -16.35 -10.45 -12.85
C ALA A 24 -16.77 -9.61 -14.06
N LYS A 25 -18.08 -9.44 -14.28
CA LYS A 25 -18.63 -8.62 -15.35
C LYS A 25 -18.22 -7.15 -15.18
N SER A 26 -18.48 -6.57 -14.01
CA SER A 26 -18.15 -5.18 -13.69
C SER A 26 -16.64 -4.93 -13.77
N VAL A 27 -15.82 -5.86 -13.25
CA VAL A 27 -14.36 -5.75 -13.34
C VAL A 27 -13.89 -5.72 -14.80
N ARG A 28 -14.39 -6.64 -15.64
CA ARG A 28 -14.02 -6.68 -17.07
C ARG A 28 -14.45 -5.42 -17.81
N GLU A 29 -15.67 -4.95 -17.57
CA GLU A 29 -16.18 -3.70 -18.16
C GLU A 29 -15.28 -2.52 -17.79
N LYS A 30 -14.87 -2.40 -16.53
CA LYS A 30 -13.98 -1.31 -16.09
C LYS A 30 -12.57 -1.43 -16.64
N LEU A 31 -12.02 -2.64 -16.75
CA LEU A 31 -10.71 -2.84 -17.41
C LEU A 31 -10.76 -2.42 -18.88
N LEU A 32 -11.84 -2.76 -19.60
CA LEU A 32 -12.03 -2.34 -20.99
C LEU A 32 -12.17 -0.81 -21.11
N GLU A 33 -12.92 -0.19 -20.19
CA GLU A 33 -13.10 1.25 -20.18
C GLU A 33 -11.76 1.99 -19.95
N VAL A 34 -10.98 1.56 -18.96
CA VAL A 34 -9.62 2.09 -18.71
C VAL A 34 -8.72 1.91 -19.93
N SER A 35 -8.71 0.72 -20.54
CA SER A 35 -7.84 0.42 -21.69
C SER A 35 -8.12 1.28 -22.91
N ARG A 36 -9.34 1.84 -23.01
CA ARG A 36 -9.78 2.68 -24.12
C ARG A 36 -9.77 4.16 -23.76
N TYR A 37 -9.54 4.49 -22.50
CA TYR A 37 -9.64 5.85 -22.01
C TYR A 37 -8.50 6.71 -22.57
N GLN A 38 -8.86 7.86 -23.15
CA GLN A 38 -7.92 8.72 -23.86
C GLN A 38 -7.48 9.94 -23.04
N MET A 39 -8.08 10.16 -21.87
CA MET A 39 -7.79 11.32 -21.02
C MET A 39 -6.86 10.93 -19.86
N THR A 40 -6.45 11.94 -19.09
CA THR A 40 -5.50 11.76 -17.99
C THR A 40 -6.06 10.86 -16.88
N ALA A 41 -5.16 10.24 -16.11
CA ALA A 41 -5.52 9.45 -14.93
C ALA A 41 -6.36 10.24 -13.92
N LEU A 42 -6.10 11.55 -13.77
CA LEU A 42 -6.95 12.42 -12.97
C LEU A 42 -8.37 12.46 -13.52
N HIS A 43 -8.52 12.78 -14.81
CA HIS A 43 -9.84 12.93 -15.40
C HIS A 43 -10.61 11.62 -15.34
N TRP A 44 -9.92 10.48 -15.51
CA TRP A 44 -10.48 9.16 -15.26
C TRP A 44 -10.98 9.02 -13.82
N ASN A 45 -10.11 9.27 -12.84
CA ASN A 45 -10.42 9.11 -11.43
C ASN A 45 -11.59 10.00 -11.01
N THR A 46 -11.57 11.30 -11.31
CA THR A 46 -12.64 12.24 -10.97
C THR A 46 -13.97 11.82 -11.60
N THR A 47 -13.98 11.60 -12.92
CA THR A 47 -15.21 11.26 -13.66
C THR A 47 -15.81 9.94 -13.20
N HIS A 48 -14.96 8.92 -13.01
CA HIS A 48 -15.40 7.60 -12.57
C HIS A 48 -15.91 7.63 -11.13
N PHE A 49 -15.26 8.40 -10.26
CA PHE A 49 -15.71 8.54 -8.87
C PHE A 49 -17.05 9.28 -8.80
N GLU A 50 -17.18 10.41 -9.50
CA GLU A 50 -18.42 11.19 -9.49
C GLU A 50 -19.61 10.43 -10.08
N LYS A 51 -19.40 9.69 -11.16
CA LYS A 51 -20.48 8.97 -11.85
C LYS A 51 -20.84 7.64 -11.18
N ASP A 52 -19.83 6.87 -10.78
CA ASP A 52 -20.03 5.46 -10.47
C ASP A 52 -19.94 5.14 -8.99
N PHE A 53 -19.32 5.99 -8.16
CA PHE A 53 -19.05 5.68 -6.75
C PHE A 53 -20.30 5.25 -5.99
N GLU A 54 -21.37 6.05 -6.06
CA GLU A 54 -22.61 5.76 -5.33
C GLU A 54 -23.20 4.39 -5.74
N SER A 55 -23.29 4.12 -7.05
CA SER A 55 -23.81 2.85 -7.55
C SER A 55 -22.97 1.66 -7.10
N ILE A 56 -21.64 1.80 -7.14
CA ILE A 56 -20.70 0.75 -6.73
C ILE A 56 -20.78 0.53 -5.21
N TYR A 57 -20.92 1.61 -4.44
CA TYR A 57 -21.07 1.54 -2.98
C TYR A 57 -22.36 0.82 -2.60
N LEU A 58 -23.47 1.17 -3.23
CA LEU A 58 -24.77 0.51 -3.02
C LEU A 58 -24.72 -0.96 -3.45
N ASN A 59 -24.07 -1.28 -4.56
CA ASN A 59 -23.86 -2.66 -5.00
C ASN A 59 -22.99 -3.45 -4.02
N ALA A 60 -21.98 -2.83 -3.40
CA ALA A 60 -21.19 -3.47 -2.35
C ALA A 60 -22.04 -3.79 -1.12
N VAL A 61 -22.87 -2.85 -0.66
CA VAL A 61 -23.81 -3.08 0.45
C VAL A 61 -24.79 -4.21 0.10
N ALA A 62 -25.33 -4.21 -1.12
CA ALA A 62 -26.23 -5.27 -1.60
C ALA A 62 -25.53 -6.63 -1.69
N GLY A 63 -24.28 -6.66 -2.18
CA GLY A 63 -23.45 -7.85 -2.28
C GLY A 63 -23.21 -8.51 -0.93
N TYR A 64 -22.78 -7.74 0.08
CA TYR A 64 -22.60 -8.28 1.43
C TYR A 64 -23.91 -8.73 2.09
N LYS A 65 -25.03 -8.04 1.85
CA LYS A 65 -26.36 -8.51 2.30
C LYS A 65 -26.73 -9.85 1.68
N LYS A 66 -26.50 -10.00 0.36
CA LYS A 66 -26.76 -11.24 -0.36
C LYS A 66 -25.90 -12.38 0.18
N ILE A 67 -24.58 -12.17 0.29
CA ILE A 67 -23.62 -13.14 0.83
C ILE A 67 -24.02 -13.57 2.24
N SER A 68 -24.37 -12.62 3.12
CA SER A 68 -24.80 -12.90 4.49
C SER A 68 -26.01 -13.86 4.52
N LYS A 69 -27.01 -13.60 3.67
CA LYS A 69 -28.21 -14.42 3.56
C LYS A 69 -27.91 -15.82 2.98
N GLU A 70 -27.17 -15.89 1.88
CA GLU A 70 -26.89 -17.14 1.17
C GLU A 70 -25.95 -18.07 1.95
N LYS A 71 -24.96 -17.51 2.66
CA LYS A 71 -23.97 -18.28 3.42
C LYS A 71 -24.34 -18.44 4.89
N ASN A 72 -25.45 -17.84 5.33
CA ASN A 72 -25.90 -17.79 6.71
C ASN A 72 -24.77 -17.34 7.66
N VAL A 73 -24.14 -16.21 7.30
CA VAL A 73 -23.04 -15.59 8.07
C VAL A 73 -23.49 -14.22 8.53
N ALA A 74 -23.33 -13.93 9.81
CA ALA A 74 -23.61 -12.60 10.33
C ALA A 74 -22.58 -11.60 9.81
N VAL A 75 -23.03 -10.52 9.17
CA VAL A 75 -22.20 -9.39 8.74
C VAL A 75 -22.63 -8.13 9.47
N HIS A 76 -21.77 -7.12 9.50
CA HIS A 76 -22.10 -5.83 10.12
C HIS A 76 -23.30 -5.17 9.45
N SER A 77 -24.06 -4.43 10.26
CA SER A 77 -25.24 -3.71 9.77
C SER A 77 -24.86 -2.69 8.70
N PRO A 78 -25.60 -2.63 7.59
CA PRO A 78 -25.39 -1.66 6.52
C PRO A 78 -25.77 -0.23 6.93
N LYS A 79 -26.45 -0.04 8.06
CA LYS A 79 -27.02 1.26 8.47
C LYS A 79 -25.96 2.37 8.50
N ASN A 80 -24.82 2.11 9.13
CA ASN A 80 -23.74 3.08 9.25
C ASN A 80 -23.11 3.39 7.89
N HIS A 81 -22.98 2.39 7.02
CA HIS A 81 -22.45 2.55 5.66
C HIS A 81 -23.38 3.42 4.80
N LEU A 82 -24.69 3.17 4.85
CA LEU A 82 -25.68 3.97 4.13
C LEU A 82 -25.76 5.39 4.68
N GLN A 83 -25.70 5.57 6.00
CA GLN A 83 -25.65 6.90 6.60
C GLN A 83 -24.37 7.67 6.23
N THR A 84 -23.24 6.96 6.11
CA THR A 84 -21.97 7.56 5.67
C THR A 84 -22.05 8.00 4.21
N LEU A 85 -22.72 7.24 3.34
CA LEU A 85 -22.92 7.61 1.95
C LEU A 85 -23.68 8.95 1.81
N GLU A 86 -24.64 9.22 2.70
CA GLU A 86 -25.37 10.50 2.72
C GLU A 86 -24.45 11.68 3.05
N ASN A 87 -23.40 11.48 3.87
CA ASN A 87 -22.41 12.54 4.14
C ASN A 87 -21.57 12.92 2.90
N PHE A 88 -21.62 12.11 1.84
CA PHE A 88 -20.88 12.37 0.60
C PHE A 88 -21.74 13.08 -0.44
N LYS A 89 -22.99 13.42 -0.12
CA LYS A 89 -23.93 13.99 -1.08
C LYS A 89 -24.17 15.48 -0.84
N VAL A 90 -24.40 16.19 -1.95
CA VAL A 90 -24.96 17.55 -1.99
C VAL A 90 -26.11 17.50 -2.98
N ASP A 91 -27.29 17.99 -2.59
CA ASP A 91 -28.52 17.94 -3.40
C ASP A 91 -28.83 16.52 -3.94
N ASP A 92 -28.74 15.52 -3.06
CA ASP A 92 -28.93 14.08 -3.36
C ASP A 92 -27.99 13.48 -4.41
N ARG A 93 -26.89 14.17 -4.75
CA ARG A 93 -25.87 13.66 -5.67
C ARG A 93 -24.53 13.54 -4.99
N PHE A 94 -23.80 12.48 -5.31
CA PHE A 94 -22.43 12.33 -4.87
C PHE A 94 -21.60 13.58 -5.21
N ASN A 95 -20.86 14.07 -4.22
CA ASN A 95 -20.00 15.23 -4.32
C ASN A 95 -18.58 14.88 -3.85
N LEU A 96 -17.61 15.08 -4.73
CA LEU A 96 -16.22 14.73 -4.46
C LEU A 96 -15.61 15.53 -3.30
N ILE A 97 -16.01 16.79 -3.12
CA ILE A 97 -15.54 17.66 -2.04
C ILE A 97 -16.07 17.16 -0.71
N SER A 98 -17.37 16.90 -0.61
CA SER A 98 -18.00 16.34 0.60
C SER A 98 -17.39 15.00 0.99
N PHE A 99 -17.14 14.12 0.01
CA PHE A 99 -16.41 12.87 0.24
C PHE A 99 -15.02 13.11 0.83
N LYS A 100 -14.25 14.04 0.25
CA LYS A 100 -12.90 14.38 0.72
C LYS A 100 -12.94 14.89 2.17
N GLU A 101 -13.80 15.86 2.47
CA GLU A 101 -13.93 16.45 3.81
C GLU A 101 -14.34 15.42 4.87
N ALA A 102 -15.25 14.52 4.53
CA ALA A 102 -15.72 13.49 5.45
C ALA A 102 -14.68 12.39 5.72
N THR A 103 -13.79 12.10 4.77
CA THR A 103 -12.84 10.97 4.86
C THR A 103 -11.44 11.35 5.33
N LEU A 104 -10.97 12.55 5.02
CA LEU A 104 -9.62 13.01 5.38
C LEU A 104 -9.29 12.94 6.88
N PRO A 105 -10.16 13.38 7.81
CA PRO A 105 -9.84 13.33 9.24
C PRO A 105 -9.64 11.90 9.75
N SER A 106 -10.37 10.94 9.18
CA SER A 106 -10.24 9.52 9.54
C SER A 106 -8.93 8.92 9.01
N SER A 107 -8.55 9.29 7.79
CA SER A 107 -7.26 8.91 7.20
C SER A 107 -6.09 9.44 8.04
N TYR A 108 -6.12 10.73 8.41
CA TYR A 108 -5.12 11.35 9.28
C TYR A 108 -5.00 10.63 10.64
N LYS A 109 -6.14 10.38 11.30
CA LYS A 109 -6.15 9.66 12.59
C LYS A 109 -5.64 8.22 12.47
N ALA A 110 -5.87 7.55 11.35
CA ALA A 110 -5.36 6.20 11.12
C ALA A 110 -3.83 6.19 11.03
N ALA A 111 -3.26 7.07 10.21
CA ALA A 111 -1.80 7.23 10.08
C ALA A 111 -1.14 7.58 11.43
N HIS A 112 -1.75 8.51 12.20
CA HIS A 112 -1.24 8.89 13.51
C HIS A 112 -1.29 7.74 14.53
N ARG A 113 -2.33 6.88 14.50
CA ARG A 113 -2.41 5.72 15.40
C ARG A 113 -1.36 4.67 15.09
N GLU A 114 -1.06 4.44 13.82
CA GLU A 114 -0.05 3.48 13.36
C GLU A 114 1.37 3.88 13.81
N SER A 115 1.69 5.16 13.74
CA SER A 115 2.95 5.71 14.26
C SER A 115 3.07 5.49 15.79
N LEU A 116 1.99 5.72 16.55
CA LEU A 116 1.99 5.59 18.02
C LEU A 116 2.08 4.16 18.56
N THR A 117 1.48 3.17 17.88
CA THR A 117 1.27 1.82 18.44
C THR A 117 2.52 0.94 18.49
N THR A 118 3.61 1.35 17.84
CA THR A 118 4.84 0.54 17.72
C THR A 118 5.89 0.89 18.80
N HIS A 119 5.67 1.97 19.57
CA HIS A 119 6.64 2.49 20.56
C HIS A 119 6.96 1.58 21.77
N ILE A 120 6.27 0.44 21.97
CA ILE A 120 6.42 -0.36 23.21
C ILE A 120 7.34 -1.59 23.04
N LEU A 121 7.66 -2.02 21.80
CA LEU A 121 8.37 -3.29 21.58
C LEU A 121 9.67 -3.21 20.77
N GLU A 122 10.06 -2.05 20.26
CA GLU A 122 11.31 -1.88 19.51
C GLU A 122 12.18 -0.81 20.20
N SER A 123 13.19 -1.28 20.92
CA SER A 123 14.21 -0.46 21.56
C SER A 123 15.14 0.13 20.51
N LEU A 124 14.93 1.39 20.10
CA LEU A 124 15.94 2.09 19.30
C LEU A 124 16.00 3.57 19.68
N GLU A 125 17.17 3.97 20.18
CA GLU A 125 17.72 5.30 19.92
C GLU A 125 17.89 5.39 18.37
N GLU A 126 17.34 6.45 17.75
CA GLU A 126 17.39 6.77 16.29
C GLU A 126 16.41 6.10 15.30
N ASN A 127 15.27 5.53 15.72
CA ASN A 127 14.26 5.03 14.77
C ASN A 127 12.86 5.64 15.00
N THR A 128 12.50 6.66 14.23
CA THR A 128 11.17 7.28 14.28
C THR A 128 10.31 6.80 13.11
N LYS A 129 9.10 6.32 13.42
CA LYS A 129 8.05 6.11 12.41
C LYS A 129 7.62 7.45 11.84
N GLY A 130 7.89 7.67 10.56
CA GLY A 130 7.55 8.92 9.88
C GLY A 130 6.09 8.96 9.44
N VAL A 131 5.39 10.06 9.76
CA VAL A 131 4.08 10.37 9.19
C VAL A 131 4.26 11.40 8.08
N PHE A 132 3.83 11.05 6.87
CA PHE A 132 3.93 11.89 5.68
C PHE A 132 2.58 12.52 5.35
N HIS A 133 2.64 13.82 5.07
CA HIS A 133 1.55 14.59 4.51
C HIS A 133 1.86 14.84 3.04
N ILE A 134 1.21 14.09 2.15
CA ILE A 134 1.45 14.20 0.70
C ILE A 134 0.30 14.98 0.10
N SER A 135 0.63 16.04 -0.62
CA SER A 135 -0.31 16.78 -1.47
C SER A 135 0.11 16.69 -2.92
N ASN A 136 -0.84 16.68 -3.84
CA ASN A 136 -0.57 16.84 -5.27
C ASN A 136 -1.18 18.12 -5.82
N TYR A 137 -0.76 18.50 -7.03
CA TYR A 137 -1.23 19.70 -7.74
C TYR A 137 -2.73 19.66 -8.11
N LEU A 138 -3.39 18.52 -7.89
CA LEU A 138 -4.79 18.27 -8.20
C LEU A 138 -5.68 18.35 -6.96
N GLY A 139 -5.12 18.80 -5.84
CA GLY A 139 -5.83 18.97 -4.57
C GLY A 139 -6.02 17.67 -3.79
N GLY A 140 -5.42 16.56 -4.22
CA GLY A 140 -5.35 15.32 -3.45
C GLY A 140 -4.48 15.51 -2.21
N GLN A 141 -4.93 14.97 -1.08
CA GLN A 141 -4.22 14.96 0.19
C GLN A 141 -4.22 13.54 0.75
N TYR A 142 -3.03 13.04 1.11
CA TYR A 142 -2.81 11.69 1.57
C TYR A 142 -1.97 11.72 2.85
N HIS A 143 -2.32 10.84 3.78
CA HIS A 143 -1.55 10.61 4.99
C HIS A 143 -1.01 9.19 4.91
N LEU A 144 0.31 9.05 4.83
CA LEU A 144 1.00 7.76 4.76
C LEU A 144 2.00 7.66 5.91
N THR A 145 2.31 6.44 6.29
CA THR A 145 3.36 6.12 7.25
C THR A 145 4.51 5.41 6.55
N ALA A 146 5.71 5.61 7.05
CA ALA A 146 6.86 4.75 6.78
C ALA A 146 7.30 4.08 8.08
N ASP A 147 7.89 2.89 7.97
CA ASP A 147 8.39 2.15 9.14
C ASP A 147 9.52 2.91 9.84
N GLU A 148 10.46 3.47 9.07
CA GLU A 148 11.59 4.23 9.59
C GLU A 148 11.86 5.45 8.71
N VAL A 149 12.20 6.58 9.34
CA VAL A 149 12.72 7.77 8.66
C VAL A 149 13.94 8.28 9.41
N TYR A 150 15.08 8.36 8.74
CA TYR A 150 16.34 8.79 9.34
C TYR A 150 17.25 9.49 8.33
N TRP A 151 18.29 10.16 8.82
CA TRP A 151 19.30 10.79 7.98
C TRP A 151 20.49 9.85 7.78
N GLU A 152 20.94 9.73 6.53
CA GLU A 152 22.15 9.01 6.16
C GLU A 152 22.91 9.83 5.12
N ASN A 153 24.15 10.20 5.39
CA ASN A 153 25.02 10.97 4.48
C ASN A 153 24.33 12.24 3.92
N ASP A 154 23.70 13.04 4.79
CA ASP A 154 22.94 14.25 4.45
C ASP A 154 21.73 14.04 3.51
N GLN A 155 21.30 12.79 3.32
CA GLN A 155 20.08 12.42 2.60
C GLN A 155 19.07 11.81 3.58
N LEU A 156 17.80 12.20 3.47
CA LEU A 156 16.73 11.59 4.24
C LEU A 156 16.37 10.23 3.63
N ILE A 157 16.35 9.18 4.44
CA ILE A 157 15.95 7.83 4.03
C ILE A 157 14.53 7.58 4.54
N VAL A 158 13.63 7.24 3.63
CA VAL A 158 12.26 6.78 3.93
C VAL A 158 12.22 5.27 3.70
N GLN A 159 12.08 4.49 4.77
CA GLN A 159 12.26 3.05 4.71
C GLN A 159 10.99 2.26 5.05
N GLU A 160 10.74 1.21 4.28
CA GLU A 160 9.80 0.13 4.63
C GLU A 160 10.60 -1.15 4.89
N SER A 161 10.25 -1.87 5.95
CA SER A 161 10.98 -3.04 6.44
C SER A 161 10.11 -4.28 6.34
N LYS A 162 10.56 -5.31 5.60
CA LYS A 162 9.91 -6.62 5.53
C LYS A 162 10.86 -7.69 6.06
N ASN A 163 10.36 -8.53 6.97
CA ASN A 163 11.15 -9.55 7.62
C ASN A 163 10.54 -10.94 7.41
N ASN A 164 11.39 -11.96 7.23
CA ASN A 164 11.01 -13.35 7.39
C ASN A 164 11.73 -13.98 8.58
N SER A 165 11.05 -14.07 9.73
CA SER A 165 11.61 -14.63 10.97
C SER A 165 11.89 -16.13 10.92
N LYS A 166 11.39 -16.86 9.90
CA LYS A 166 11.52 -18.31 9.78
C LYS A 166 12.14 -18.77 8.46
N GLY A 167 12.58 -17.83 7.62
CA GLY A 167 13.08 -18.13 6.30
C GLY A 167 14.06 -17.09 5.80
N THR A 168 14.57 -17.34 4.60
CA THR A 168 15.70 -16.63 4.01
C THR A 168 15.35 -15.26 3.47
N LEU A 169 14.17 -15.10 2.84
CA LEU A 169 13.69 -13.84 2.30
C LEU A 169 12.19 -13.65 2.64
N PRO A 170 11.71 -12.40 2.77
CA PRO A 170 10.28 -12.09 2.84
C PRO A 170 9.48 -12.68 1.67
N SER A 171 8.18 -12.86 1.90
CA SER A 171 7.30 -13.41 0.86
C SER A 171 7.19 -12.44 -0.33
N GLU A 172 6.82 -12.96 -1.49
CA GLU A 172 6.63 -12.10 -2.67
C GLU A 172 5.54 -11.05 -2.45
N ASN A 173 4.48 -11.39 -1.72
CA ASN A 173 3.42 -10.46 -1.40
C ASN A 173 3.91 -9.35 -0.46
N ASP A 174 4.73 -9.69 0.55
CA ASP A 174 5.30 -8.68 1.46
C ASP A 174 6.24 -7.73 0.72
N ILE A 175 7.06 -8.26 -0.20
CA ILE A 175 7.96 -7.46 -1.03
C ILE A 175 7.16 -6.51 -1.93
N LYS A 176 6.14 -7.03 -2.62
CA LYS A 176 5.26 -6.22 -3.48
C LYS A 176 4.54 -5.13 -2.69
N ASP A 177 4.05 -5.44 -1.49
CA ASP A 177 3.42 -4.48 -0.60
C ASP A 177 4.38 -3.35 -0.20
N GLY A 178 5.61 -3.68 0.20
CA GLY A 178 6.64 -2.69 0.52
C GLY A 178 7.00 -1.81 -0.69
N LEU A 179 7.26 -2.41 -1.85
CA LEU A 179 7.54 -1.66 -3.08
C LEU A 179 6.38 -0.73 -3.49
N PHE A 180 5.15 -1.20 -3.35
CA PHE A 180 3.97 -0.41 -3.70
C PHE A 180 3.81 0.85 -2.85
N LYS A 181 4.19 0.81 -1.56
CA LYS A 181 4.23 2.04 -0.76
C LYS A 181 5.38 2.94 -1.18
N LEU A 182 6.58 2.38 -1.33
CA LEU A 182 7.78 3.16 -1.64
C LEU A 182 7.68 3.86 -3.00
N ILE A 183 6.96 3.31 -3.98
CA ILE A 183 6.75 3.98 -5.27
C ILE A 183 6.03 5.33 -5.09
N LEU A 184 5.12 5.44 -4.11
CA LEU A 184 4.42 6.70 -3.83
C LEU A 184 5.39 7.75 -3.29
N PHE A 185 6.28 7.33 -2.38
CA PHE A 185 7.30 8.21 -1.83
C PHE A 185 8.36 8.59 -2.87
N ALA A 186 8.85 7.63 -3.65
CA ALA A 186 9.87 7.86 -4.67
C ALA A 186 9.40 8.85 -5.75
N ASN A 187 8.10 8.87 -6.05
CA ASN A 187 7.52 9.81 -7.01
C ASN A 187 7.25 11.21 -6.45
N MET A 188 7.54 11.48 -5.17
CA MET A 188 7.41 12.84 -4.64
C MET A 188 8.48 13.76 -5.25
N GLU A 189 8.06 14.88 -5.83
CA GLU A 189 8.98 15.85 -6.45
C GLU A 189 9.78 16.62 -5.41
N GLN A 190 9.11 17.07 -4.34
CA GLN A 190 9.68 17.86 -3.26
C GLN A 190 9.29 17.27 -1.91
N ALA A 191 10.21 17.36 -0.96
CA ALA A 191 9.99 17.02 0.44
C ALA A 191 10.41 18.21 1.32
N SER A 192 9.67 18.43 2.40
CA SER A 192 9.94 19.46 3.39
C SER A 192 9.79 18.89 4.80
N ILE A 193 10.65 19.33 5.70
CA ILE A 193 10.54 19.06 7.13
C ILE A 193 10.52 20.41 7.83
N ASP A 194 9.45 20.69 8.57
CA ASP A 194 9.19 22.00 9.19
C ASP A 194 9.36 23.15 8.17
N GLU A 195 10.30 24.06 8.42
CA GLU A 195 10.60 25.21 7.54
C GLU A 195 11.62 24.89 6.45
N ARG A 196 12.28 23.71 6.50
CA ARG A 196 13.31 23.33 5.53
C ARG A 196 12.67 22.67 4.32
N ALA A 197 12.65 23.40 3.20
CA ALA A 197 12.17 22.91 1.91
C ALA A 197 13.26 22.18 1.10
N ASN A 198 12.83 21.44 0.07
CA ASN A 198 13.68 20.76 -0.91
C ASN A 198 14.70 19.79 -0.29
N ILE A 199 14.24 19.01 0.69
CA ILE A 199 15.02 17.93 1.31
C ILE A 199 15.37 16.90 0.23
N GLN A 200 16.66 16.58 0.12
CA GLN A 200 17.10 15.43 -0.66
C GLN A 200 16.73 14.16 0.10
N PHE A 201 16.07 13.23 -0.59
CA PHE A 201 15.63 11.99 0.03
C PHE A 201 15.74 10.81 -0.93
N ALA A 202 15.84 9.62 -0.36
CA ALA A 202 15.72 8.35 -1.03
C ALA A 202 14.71 7.48 -0.29
N THR A 203 14.20 6.48 -0.99
CA THR A 203 13.33 5.44 -0.45
C THR A 203 14.10 4.13 -0.36
N ARG A 204 13.87 3.35 0.68
CA ARG A 204 14.57 2.10 0.91
C ARG A 204 13.62 0.97 1.26
N LEU A 205 13.72 -0.14 0.53
CA LEU A 205 13.12 -1.40 0.96
C LEU A 205 14.17 -2.22 1.72
N LYS A 206 13.98 -2.39 3.03
CA LYS A 206 14.84 -3.25 3.84
C LYS A 206 14.21 -4.64 3.93
N LEU A 207 14.93 -5.65 3.42
CA LEU A 207 14.52 -7.05 3.45
C LEU A 207 15.43 -7.81 4.42
N THR A 208 14.84 -8.33 5.50
CA THR A 208 15.57 -9.11 6.50
C THR A 208 15.14 -10.57 6.53
N GLY A 209 16.09 -11.45 6.82
CA GLY A 209 15.85 -12.89 6.88
C GLY A 209 17.04 -13.65 7.45
N ASP A 210 16.98 -14.97 7.34
CA ASP A 210 18.09 -15.85 7.68
C ASP A 210 19.16 -15.80 6.57
N LEU A 211 19.99 -14.76 6.61
CA LEU A 211 21.02 -14.43 5.63
C LEU A 211 22.33 -14.09 6.34
N VAL A 212 23.44 -14.37 5.67
CA VAL A 212 24.79 -13.94 6.02
C VAL A 212 25.17 -12.74 5.14
N GLY A 213 25.73 -11.71 5.78
CA GLY A 213 26.15 -10.49 5.12
C GLY A 213 24.97 -9.60 4.69
N CYS A 214 25.27 -8.67 3.79
CA CYS A 214 24.30 -7.76 3.22
C CYS A 214 24.56 -7.52 1.72
N LEU A 215 23.52 -7.08 1.02
CA LEU A 215 23.54 -6.71 -0.38
C LEU A 215 22.70 -5.44 -0.56
N PHE A 216 23.33 -4.37 -1.06
CA PHE A 216 22.64 -3.15 -1.45
C PHE A 216 22.39 -3.16 -2.96
N LEU A 217 21.18 -2.80 -3.36
CA LEU A 217 20.77 -2.64 -4.76
C LEU A 217 20.44 -1.15 -5.01
N PRO A 218 20.77 -0.62 -6.20
CA PRO A 218 21.30 -1.36 -7.35
C PRO A 218 22.81 -1.70 -7.21
N CYS A 219 23.21 -2.87 -7.69
CA CYS A 219 24.61 -3.32 -7.74
C CYS A 219 24.91 -4.20 -8.96
N GLU A 220 26.18 -4.59 -9.10
CA GLU A 220 26.63 -5.41 -10.22
C GLU A 220 26.15 -6.85 -10.10
N THR A 221 25.90 -7.46 -11.25
CA THR A 221 25.39 -8.84 -11.34
C THR A 221 26.32 -9.85 -10.67
N GLY A 222 27.63 -9.60 -10.66
CA GLY A 222 28.61 -10.42 -9.95
C GLY A 222 28.37 -10.45 -8.43
N ASP A 223 28.04 -9.32 -7.83
CA ASP A 223 27.77 -9.20 -6.39
C ASP A 223 26.50 -9.96 -6.01
N ILE A 224 25.48 -9.90 -6.86
CA ILE A 224 24.24 -10.69 -6.69
C ILE A 224 24.56 -12.17 -6.69
N PHE A 225 25.35 -12.66 -7.66
CA PHE A 225 25.72 -14.07 -7.72
C PHE A 225 26.54 -14.50 -6.51
N GLY A 226 27.51 -13.68 -6.07
CA GLY A 226 28.30 -13.94 -4.86
C GLY A 226 27.43 -14.07 -3.62
N PHE A 227 26.56 -13.09 -3.37
CA PHE A 227 25.62 -13.10 -2.26
C PHE A 227 24.67 -14.30 -2.28
N CYS A 228 24.15 -14.64 -3.47
CA CYS A 228 23.26 -15.78 -3.64
C CYS A 228 23.96 -17.13 -3.40
N ALA A 229 25.22 -17.25 -3.81
CA ALA A 229 26.02 -18.46 -3.61
C ALA A 229 26.35 -18.67 -2.12
N GLU A 230 26.78 -17.60 -1.44
CA GLU A 230 27.08 -17.62 0.00
C GLU A 230 25.86 -18.04 0.83
N ASN A 231 24.68 -17.50 0.49
CA ASN A 231 23.41 -17.78 1.16
C ASN A 231 22.66 -19.00 0.63
N ARG A 232 23.24 -19.75 -0.32
CA ARG A 232 22.64 -20.94 -0.96
C ARG A 232 21.21 -20.69 -1.46
N LEU A 233 20.98 -19.53 -2.05
CA LEU A 233 19.65 -19.10 -2.50
C LEU A 233 19.16 -19.91 -3.69
N SER A 234 17.88 -20.32 -3.65
CA SER A 234 17.21 -21.01 -4.75
C SER A 234 17.18 -20.16 -6.03
N GLN A 235 17.00 -20.79 -7.20
CA GLN A 235 16.83 -20.06 -8.46
C GLN A 235 15.66 -19.06 -8.44
N VAL A 236 14.60 -19.36 -7.69
CA VAL A 236 13.45 -18.46 -7.50
C VAL A 236 13.87 -17.21 -6.73
N HIS A 237 14.65 -17.35 -5.65
CA HIS A 237 15.19 -16.22 -4.90
C HIS A 237 16.17 -15.41 -5.73
N GLN A 238 17.09 -16.06 -6.45
CA GLN A 238 18.03 -15.38 -7.34
C GLN A 238 17.29 -14.52 -8.37
N ARG A 239 16.32 -15.11 -9.08
CA ARG A 239 15.50 -14.38 -10.06
C ARG A 239 14.79 -13.19 -9.42
N ARG A 240 14.29 -13.33 -8.20
CA ARG A 240 13.65 -12.23 -7.46
C ARG A 240 14.63 -11.10 -7.17
N ILE A 241 15.84 -11.41 -6.69
CA ILE A 241 16.87 -10.38 -6.42
C ILE A 241 17.28 -9.67 -7.71
N PHE A 242 17.38 -10.39 -8.85
CA PHE A 242 17.63 -9.76 -10.14
C PHE A 242 16.53 -8.78 -10.56
N LEU A 243 15.25 -9.15 -10.37
CA LEU A 243 14.13 -8.24 -10.64
C LEU A 243 14.14 -7.02 -9.71
N LEU A 244 14.46 -7.21 -8.44
CA LEU A 244 14.62 -6.11 -7.48
C LEU A 244 15.79 -5.18 -7.88
N ASN A 245 16.89 -5.75 -8.36
CA ASN A 245 18.02 -4.96 -8.84
C ASN A 245 17.65 -4.13 -10.08
N GLN A 246 16.88 -4.71 -10.99
CA GLN A 246 16.35 -3.99 -12.15
C GLN A 246 15.44 -2.84 -11.71
N GLU A 247 14.48 -3.10 -10.82
CA GLU A 247 13.57 -2.08 -10.28
C GLU A 247 14.34 -0.92 -9.64
N ALA A 248 15.37 -1.20 -8.85
CA ALA A 248 16.22 -0.19 -8.22
C ALA A 248 17.11 0.57 -9.23
N ARG A 249 17.44 -0.02 -10.38
CA ARG A 249 18.15 0.67 -11.48
C ARG A 249 17.21 1.60 -12.25
N GLU A 250 15.96 1.20 -12.45
CA GLU A 250 14.96 1.98 -13.18
C GLU A 250 14.40 3.14 -12.34
N ASN A 251 14.33 2.97 -11.02
CA ASN A 251 13.84 3.98 -10.08
C ASN A 251 14.99 4.63 -9.29
N ASN A 252 15.45 5.80 -9.72
CA ASN A 252 16.63 6.49 -9.17
C ASN A 252 16.58 6.82 -7.67
N LYS A 253 15.38 6.93 -7.07
CA LYS A 253 15.20 7.16 -5.64
C LYS A 253 14.97 5.88 -4.84
N LEU A 254 14.90 4.72 -5.48
CA LEU A 254 14.67 3.44 -4.81
C LEU A 254 15.99 2.72 -4.57
N GLN A 255 16.22 2.40 -3.31
CA GLN A 255 17.29 1.51 -2.87
C GLN A 255 16.68 0.26 -2.26
N ILE A 256 17.37 -0.86 -2.35
CA ILE A 256 16.94 -2.10 -1.70
C ILE A 256 18.11 -2.62 -0.89
N TRP A 257 17.88 -2.84 0.40
CA TRP A 257 18.88 -3.37 1.31
C TRP A 257 18.44 -4.74 1.78
N ILE A 258 19.19 -5.77 1.39
CA ILE A 258 18.96 -7.15 1.80
C ILE A 258 20.02 -7.49 2.85
N THR A 259 19.61 -7.89 4.05
CA THR A 259 20.55 -8.17 5.14
C THR A 259 20.08 -9.29 6.07
N GLY A 260 21.03 -9.91 6.77
CA GLY A 260 20.73 -10.82 7.88
C GLY A 260 20.07 -10.09 9.05
N ARG A 261 19.38 -10.82 9.94
CA ARG A 261 18.70 -10.24 11.11
C ARG A 261 19.63 -9.54 12.12
N HIS A 262 20.94 -9.76 12.01
CA HIS A 262 21.95 -9.23 12.93
C HIS A 262 22.96 -8.32 12.23
N GLY A 263 22.65 -7.84 11.02
CA GLY A 263 23.49 -6.94 10.23
C GLY A 263 22.82 -5.61 9.92
#